data_AF-A0A811NTA6-F1
#
_entry.id   AF-A0A811NTA6-F1
#
_cell.length_a   1.000
_cell.length_b   1.000
_cell.length_c   1.000
_cell.angle_alpha   90.00
_cell.angle_beta   90.00
_cell.angle_gamma   90.00
#
_symmetry.space_group_name_H-M   'P 1'
#
loop_
_entity.id
_entity.type
_entity.pdbx_description
1 polymer ?
#
loop_
_entity_poly.entity_id
_entity_poly.type
_entity_poly.pdbx_seq_one_letter_code
_entity_poly.pdbx_strand_id
1 'polypeptide(L)'
;MGIPFSWILLTVIPQSVDYWYAFAVTLFFMGITISWCATSANNPMFAEVVPPKHRTMIYAFDRAFEGSFASLAAPAVGLVTEKIYGYDTKTVNLAHGSAEGAYALSRGLLTMMIVPFGVCVLFYSPLYLVFKHDRENAKLTSFKEQELV
;
A
#
# COMPACT_ATOMS: atom_id res chain seq x y z
N MET A 1 6.09 4.92 5.89
CA MET A 1 5.30 5.35 7.07
C MET A 1 4.04 4.53 7.32
N GLY A 2 3.52 3.74 6.36
CA GLY A 2 2.30 2.96 6.58
C GLY A 2 2.39 1.93 7.72
N ILE A 3 3.49 1.16 7.81
CA ILE A 3 3.67 0.09 8.81
C ILE A 3 3.44 0.56 10.26
N PRO A 4 4.11 1.60 10.79
CA PRO A 4 3.89 2.03 12.18
C PRO A 4 2.47 2.54 12.44
N PHE A 5 1.86 3.28 11.50
CA PHE A 5 0.48 3.75 11.66
C PHE A 5 -0.54 2.61 11.61
N SER A 6 -0.36 1.63 10.71
CA SER A 6 -1.21 0.43 10.67
C SER A 6 -1.08 -0.40 11.93
N TRP A 7 0.13 -0.52 12.49
CA TRP A 7 0.33 -1.18 13.78
C TRP A 7 -0.40 -0.46 14.90
N ILE A 8 -0.24 0.86 15.03
CA ILE A 8 -0.91 1.67 16.06
C ILE A 8 -2.43 1.55 15.94
N LEU A 9 -2.96 1.72 14.73
CA LEU A 9 -4.40 1.70 14.46
C LEU A 9 -5.05 0.36 14.80
N LEU A 10 -4.39 -0.75 14.44
CA LEU A 10 -4.96 -2.09 14.54
C LEU A 10 -4.68 -2.75 15.90
N THR A 11 -3.55 -2.45 16.56
CA THR A 11 -3.15 -3.15 17.80
C THR A 11 -3.17 -2.30 19.06
N VAL A 12 -2.86 -0.99 18.96
CA VAL A 12 -2.65 -0.14 20.13
C VAL A 12 -3.94 0.54 20.56
N ILE A 13 -4.79 0.96 19.61
CA ILE A 13 -6.05 1.63 19.94
C ILE A 13 -7.10 0.58 20.32
N PRO A 14 -7.69 0.66 21.54
CA PRO A 14 -8.77 -0.22 21.94
C PRO A 14 -9.96 -0.08 20.98
N GLN A 15 -10.56 -1.20 20.60
CA GLN A 15 -11.74 -1.24 19.73
C GLN A 15 -13.01 -0.84 20.51
N SER A 16 -13.05 0.42 20.97
CA SER A 16 -14.22 1.05 21.60
C SER A 16 -14.51 2.40 20.93
N VAL A 17 -15.78 2.79 20.93
CA VAL A 17 -16.27 4.08 20.42
C VAL A 17 -15.71 5.27 21.20
N ASP A 18 -15.28 5.06 22.44
CA ASP A 18 -14.72 6.11 23.31
C ASP A 18 -13.42 6.71 22.75
N TYR A 19 -12.69 5.96 21.93
CA TYR A 19 -11.40 6.36 21.34
C TYR A 19 -11.52 6.98 19.95
N TRP A 20 -12.70 7.48 19.58
CA TRP A 20 -12.96 8.13 18.28
C TRP A 20 -11.87 9.12 17.86
N TYR A 21 -11.47 10.03 18.77
CA TYR A 21 -10.44 11.04 18.47
C TYR A 21 -9.09 10.41 18.13
N ALA A 22 -8.72 9.31 18.81
CA ALA A 22 -7.47 8.60 18.52
C ALA A 22 -7.49 7.96 17.13
N PHE A 23 -8.62 7.36 16.73
CA PHE A 23 -8.81 6.85 15.38
C PHE A 23 -8.74 7.97 14.33
N ALA A 24 -9.45 9.07 14.55
CA ALA A 24 -9.50 10.20 13.61
C ALA A 24 -8.10 10.81 13.38
N VAL A 25 -7.37 11.10 14.48
CA VAL A 25 -6.03 11.67 14.40
C VAL A 25 -5.05 10.71 13.72
N THR A 26 -5.09 9.43 14.07
CA THR A 26 -4.21 8.41 13.48
C THR A 26 -4.47 8.26 11.99
N LEU A 27 -5.74 8.15 11.58
CA LEU A 27 -6.12 8.06 10.16
C LEU A 27 -5.77 9.33 9.37
N PHE A 28 -5.92 10.51 9.97
CA PHE A 28 -5.54 11.77 9.34
C PHE A 28 -4.05 11.84 9.03
N PHE A 29 -3.19 11.57 10.02
CA PHE A 29 -1.74 11.56 9.82
C PHE A 29 -1.28 10.40 8.93
N MET A 30 -1.92 9.24 9.04
CA MET A 30 -1.67 8.10 8.16
C MET A 30 -1.97 8.46 6.69
N GLY A 31 -3.10 9.11 6.41
CA GLY A 31 -3.49 9.51 5.06
C GLY A 31 -2.52 10.52 4.44
N ILE A 32 -2.11 11.54 5.21
CA ILE A 32 -1.14 12.54 4.74
C ILE A 32 0.23 11.90 4.47
N THR A 33 0.68 10.96 5.31
CA THR A 33 2.02 10.39 5.17
C THR A 33 2.14 9.27 4.14
N ILE A 34 1.06 8.55 3.82
CA ILE A 34 1.07 7.48 2.82
C ILE A 34 0.80 8.01 1.40
N SER A 35 0.02 9.08 1.26
CA SER A 35 -0.39 9.60 -0.07
C SER A 35 0.77 10.06 -0.96
N TRP A 36 1.93 10.37 -0.39
CA TRP A 36 3.08 10.90 -1.11
C TRP A 36 3.90 9.85 -1.86
N CYS A 37 3.70 8.56 -1.60
CA CYS A 37 4.53 7.50 -2.19
C CYS A 37 4.43 7.48 -3.73
N ALA A 38 3.22 7.53 -4.28
CA ALA A 38 3.04 7.47 -5.73
C ALA A 38 3.53 8.73 -6.44
N THR A 39 3.18 9.91 -5.93
CA THR A 39 3.45 11.19 -6.59
C THR A 39 4.89 11.65 -6.44
N SER A 40 5.53 11.42 -5.30
CA SER A 40 6.87 11.93 -5.00
C SER A 40 8.00 10.93 -5.23
N ALA A 41 7.73 9.61 -5.16
CA ALA A 41 8.75 8.60 -5.38
C ALA A 41 8.55 7.86 -6.71
N ASN A 42 7.40 7.23 -6.92
CA ASN A 42 7.21 6.32 -8.06
C ASN A 42 7.11 7.05 -9.40
N ASN A 43 6.28 8.08 -9.49
CA ASN A 43 6.09 8.82 -10.74
C ASN A 43 7.38 9.50 -11.24
N PRO A 44 8.19 10.17 -10.40
CA PRO A 44 9.47 10.74 -10.85
C PRO A 44 10.47 9.68 -11.28
N MET A 45 10.53 8.54 -10.56
CA MET A 45 11.40 7.42 -10.89
C MET A 45 11.11 6.88 -12.31
N PHE A 46 9.84 6.68 -12.63
CA PHE A 46 9.42 6.31 -13.99
C PHE A 46 9.69 7.42 -15.00
N ALA A 47 9.47 8.69 -14.67
CA ALA A 47 9.73 9.80 -15.58
C ALA A 47 11.21 9.88 -16.01
N GLU A 48 12.14 9.52 -15.12
CA GLU A 48 13.57 9.57 -15.40
C GLU A 48 14.09 8.39 -16.21
N VAL A 49 13.51 7.19 -16.04
CA VAL A 49 13.97 5.97 -16.73
C VAL A 49 13.22 5.73 -18.04
N VAL A 50 11.96 6.14 -18.12
CA VAL A 50 11.08 5.82 -19.25
C VAL A 50 11.16 6.93 -20.32
N PRO A 51 11.41 6.56 -21.60
CA PRO A 51 11.37 7.49 -22.72
C PRO A 51 10.01 8.20 -22.84
N PRO A 52 9.95 9.49 -23.22
CA PRO A 52 8.71 10.25 -23.29
C PRO A 52 7.59 9.57 -24.09
N LYS A 53 7.94 8.84 -25.16
CA LYS A 53 7.01 8.11 -26.04
C LYS A 53 6.22 7.00 -25.33
N HIS A 54 6.74 6.44 -24.24
CA HIS A 54 6.14 5.29 -23.56
C HIS A 54 5.63 5.60 -22.14
N ARG A 55 5.84 6.81 -21.61
CA ARG A 55 5.46 7.18 -20.22
C ARG A 55 3.99 6.94 -19.91
N THR A 56 3.09 7.36 -20.79
CA THR A 56 1.64 7.18 -20.60
C THR A 56 1.24 5.71 -20.53
N MET A 57 1.84 4.87 -21.37
CA MET A 57 1.58 3.43 -21.38
C MET A 57 2.03 2.78 -20.07
N ILE A 58 3.21 3.15 -19.57
CA ILE A 58 3.75 2.59 -18.33
C ILE A 58 2.94 3.04 -17.11
N TYR A 59 2.51 4.31 -17.05
CA TYR A 59 1.63 4.78 -15.98
C TYR A 59 0.27 4.09 -15.99
N ALA A 60 -0.32 3.90 -17.17
CA ALA A 60 -1.59 3.19 -17.30
C ALA A 60 -1.44 1.72 -16.88
N PHE A 61 -0.35 1.08 -17.28
CA PHE A 61 -0.04 -0.30 -16.92
C PHE A 61 0.16 -0.47 -15.42
N ASP A 62 0.98 0.38 -14.78
CA ASP A 62 1.21 0.39 -13.34
C ASP A 62 -0.11 0.51 -12.56
N ARG A 63 -0.96 1.47 -12.94
CA ARG A 63 -2.27 1.66 -12.31
C ARG A 63 -3.23 0.50 -12.50
N ALA A 64 -3.24 -0.10 -13.69
CA ALA A 64 -4.07 -1.26 -13.96
C ALA A 64 -3.61 -2.47 -13.12
N PHE A 65 -2.30 -2.68 -13.00
CA PHE A 65 -1.73 -3.74 -12.17
C PHE A 65 -2.03 -3.52 -10.68
N GLU A 66 -1.72 -2.34 -10.15
CA GLU A 66 -1.99 -1.97 -8.76
C GLU A 66 -3.47 -2.18 -8.41
N GLY A 67 -4.37 -1.65 -9.24
CA GLY A 67 -5.81 -1.78 -9.05
C GLY A 67 -6.31 -3.22 -9.12
N SER A 68 -5.77 -4.02 -10.05
CA SER A 68 -6.15 -5.44 -10.19
C SER A 68 -5.81 -6.22 -8.92
N PHE A 69 -4.60 -6.08 -8.38
CA PHE A 69 -4.21 -6.74 -7.14
C PHE A 69 -4.95 -6.18 -5.91
N ALA A 70 -5.20 -4.87 -5.86
CA ALA A 70 -5.95 -4.26 -4.77
C ALA A 70 -7.39 -4.80 -4.66
N SER A 71 -8.01 -5.16 -5.78
CA SER A 71 -9.36 -5.74 -5.79
C SER A 71 -9.45 -7.09 -5.05
N LEU A 72 -8.35 -7.85 -5.02
CA LEU A 72 -8.26 -9.15 -4.33
C LEU A 72 -8.06 -9.01 -2.83
N ALA A 73 -7.66 -7.84 -2.35
CA ALA A 73 -7.35 -7.62 -0.94
C ALA A 73 -8.58 -7.78 -0.03
N ALA A 74 -9.72 -7.20 -0.43
CA ALA A 74 -10.96 -7.28 0.34
C ALA A 74 -11.45 -8.73 0.57
N PRO A 75 -11.61 -9.58 -0.48
CA PRO A 75 -12.01 -10.96 -0.26
C PRO A 75 -10.95 -11.78 0.49
N ALA A 76 -9.65 -11.53 0.25
CA ALA A 76 -8.57 -12.23 0.95
C ALA A 76 -8.57 -11.94 2.47
N VAL A 77 -8.72 -10.68 2.85
CA VAL A 77 -8.85 -10.27 4.27
C VAL A 77 -10.09 -10.90 4.90
N GLY A 78 -11.22 -10.91 4.21
CA GLY A 78 -12.46 -11.53 4.69
C GLY A 78 -12.26 -13.02 5.00
N LEU A 79 -11.66 -13.76 4.06
CA LEU A 79 -11.38 -15.19 4.22
C LEU A 79 -10.42 -15.47 5.39
N VAL A 80 -9.35 -14.70 5.52
CA VAL A 80 -8.40 -14.85 6.64
C VAL A 80 -9.09 -14.58 7.98
N THR A 81 -9.87 -13.52 8.02
CA THR A 81 -10.60 -13.11 9.24
C THR A 81 -11.60 -14.17 9.68
N GLU A 82 -12.35 -14.76 8.74
CA GLU A 82 -13.31 -15.82 9.02
C GLU A 82 -12.63 -17.16 9.39
N LYS A 83 -11.66 -17.61 8.58
CA LYS A 83 -11.07 -18.96 8.72
C LYS A 83 -9.99 -19.07 9.78
N ILE A 84 -9.20 -18.03 10.00
CA ILE A 84 -8.04 -18.07 10.92
C ILE A 84 -8.40 -17.44 12.26
N TYR A 85 -9.14 -16.33 12.24
CA TYR A 85 -9.47 -15.58 13.45
C TYR A 85 -10.89 -15.84 13.98
N GLY A 86 -11.66 -16.70 13.31
CA GLY A 86 -12.94 -17.18 13.80
C GLY A 86 -14.04 -16.11 13.80
N TYR A 87 -13.97 -15.13 12.90
CA TYR A 87 -15.01 -14.11 12.78
C TYR A 87 -16.32 -14.74 12.32
N ASP A 88 -17.31 -14.78 13.21
CA ASP A 88 -18.62 -15.33 12.92
C ASP A 88 -19.55 -14.25 12.34
N THR A 89 -19.68 -14.28 11.01
CA THR A 89 -20.54 -13.34 10.26
C THR A 89 -22.02 -13.43 10.65
N LYS A 90 -22.45 -14.50 11.32
CA LYS A 90 -23.86 -14.78 11.64
C LYS A 90 -24.28 -14.35 13.04
N THR A 91 -23.34 -14.24 13.97
CA THR A 91 -23.60 -13.88 15.38
C THR A 91 -23.20 -12.45 15.73
N VAL A 92 -22.54 -11.73 14.82
CA VAL A 92 -22.24 -10.31 14.99
C VAL A 92 -23.55 -9.51 15.02
N ASN A 93 -23.82 -8.96 16.20
CA ASN A 93 -24.98 -8.11 16.44
C ASN A 93 -24.77 -6.76 15.74
N LEU A 94 -25.25 -6.62 14.49
CA LEU A 94 -25.08 -5.40 13.69
C LEU A 94 -25.59 -4.13 14.38
N ALA A 95 -26.54 -4.26 15.31
CA ALA A 95 -27.14 -3.13 16.02
C ALA A 95 -26.26 -2.56 17.15
N HIS A 96 -25.40 -3.37 17.78
CA HIS A 96 -24.55 -2.94 18.90
C HIS A 96 -23.05 -3.05 18.62
N GLY A 97 -22.67 -3.66 17.50
CA GLY A 97 -21.29 -4.04 17.21
C GLY A 97 -20.81 -5.17 18.14
N SER A 98 -19.76 -5.88 17.71
CA SER A 98 -19.07 -6.85 18.56
C SER A 98 -17.60 -6.49 18.64
N ALA A 99 -17.12 -6.19 19.85
CA ALA A 99 -15.71 -5.90 20.11
C ALA A 99 -14.82 -7.11 19.73
N GLU A 100 -15.31 -8.33 19.93
CA GLU A 100 -14.62 -9.56 19.53
C GLU A 100 -14.48 -9.65 18.01
N GLY A 101 -15.55 -9.32 17.28
CA GLY A 101 -15.52 -9.26 15.81
C GLY A 101 -14.55 -8.20 15.29
N ALA A 102 -14.54 -7.01 15.91
CA ALA A 102 -13.60 -5.94 15.56
C ALA A 102 -12.14 -6.36 15.79
N TYR A 103 -11.86 -7.10 16.87
CA TYR A 103 -10.52 -7.61 17.15
C TYR A 103 -10.08 -8.71 16.17
N ALA A 104 -10.97 -9.64 15.82
CA ALA A 104 -10.71 -10.66 14.80
C ALA A 104 -10.42 -10.02 13.43
N LEU A 105 -11.21 -9.01 13.04
CA LEU A 105 -11.00 -8.26 11.79
C LEU A 105 -9.69 -7.48 11.80
N SER A 106 -9.36 -6.81 12.91
CA SER A 106 -8.09 -6.09 13.06
C SER A 106 -6.89 -7.02 12.84
N ARG A 107 -6.89 -8.21 13.46
CA ARG A 107 -5.83 -9.20 13.29
C ARG A 107 -5.77 -9.76 11.88
N GLY A 108 -6.92 -10.00 11.26
CA GLY A 108 -7.03 -10.41 9.87
C GLY A 108 -6.41 -9.39 8.91
N LEU A 109 -6.78 -8.11 9.08
CA LEU A 109 -6.20 -6.99 8.34
C LEU A 109 -4.69 -6.91 8.53
N LEU A 110 -4.20 -6.93 9.77
CA LEU A 110 -2.77 -6.83 10.06
C LEU A 110 -1.98 -7.95 9.39
N THR A 111 -2.48 -9.18 9.46
CA THR A 111 -1.84 -10.36 8.85
C THR A 111 -1.74 -10.20 7.33
N MET A 112 -2.82 -9.75 6.69
CA MET A 112 -2.84 -9.52 5.25
C MET A 112 -2.03 -8.30 4.81
N MET A 113 -1.74 -7.35 5.71
CA MET A 113 -0.87 -6.21 5.41
C MET A 113 0.63 -6.55 5.46
N ILE A 114 1.04 -7.55 6.25
CA ILE A 114 2.46 -7.95 6.34
C ILE A 114 3.00 -8.43 4.99
N VAL A 115 2.20 -9.21 4.25
CA VAL A 115 2.61 -9.79 2.95
C VAL A 115 2.94 -8.69 1.91
N PRO A 116 2.03 -7.76 1.55
CA PRO A 116 2.33 -6.72 0.58
C PRO A 116 3.43 -5.78 1.08
N PHE A 117 3.49 -5.44 2.37
CA PHE A 117 4.61 -4.63 2.89
C PHE A 117 5.96 -5.34 2.75
N GLY A 118 6.02 -6.64 3.04
CA GLY A 118 7.23 -7.44 2.86
C GLY A 118 7.66 -7.49 1.40
N VAL A 119 6.72 -7.75 0.49
CA VAL A 119 6.96 -7.73 -0.96
C VAL A 119 7.47 -6.36 -1.40
N CYS A 120 6.85 -5.27 -0.97
CA CYS A 120 7.32 -3.92 -1.30
C CYS A 120 8.75 -3.67 -0.82
N VAL A 121 9.10 -4.03 0.41
CA VAL A 121 10.48 -3.86 0.90
C VAL A 121 11.46 -4.70 0.06
N LEU A 122 11.12 -5.95 -0.24
CA LEU A 122 11.96 -6.84 -1.04
C LEU A 122 12.23 -6.31 -2.45
N PHE A 123 11.24 -5.66 -3.10
CA PHE A 123 11.43 -5.09 -4.44
C PHE A 123 12.05 -3.69 -4.43
N TYR A 124 11.69 -2.83 -3.47
CA TYR A 124 12.23 -1.45 -3.42
C TYR A 124 13.67 -1.39 -2.91
N SER A 125 14.08 -2.28 -2.00
CA SER A 125 15.46 -2.30 -1.48
C SER A 125 16.52 -2.46 -2.59
N PRO A 126 16.47 -3.45 -3.49
CA PRO A 126 17.42 -3.57 -4.60
C PRO A 126 17.19 -2.48 -5.65
N LEU A 127 15.95 -2.03 -5.85
CA LEU A 127 15.65 -0.97 -6.81
C LEU A 127 16.42 0.32 -6.52
N TYR A 128 16.66 0.66 -5.25
CA TYR A 128 17.45 1.84 -4.90
C TYR A 128 18.89 1.79 -5.45
N LEU A 129 19.47 0.60 -5.53
CA LEU A 129 20.82 0.40 -6.08
C LEU A 129 20.82 0.39 -7.60
N VAL A 130 19.88 -0.36 -8.20
CA VAL A 130 19.79 -0.54 -9.65
C VAL A 130 19.32 0.74 -10.35
N PHE A 131 18.39 1.47 -9.74
CA PHE A 131 17.83 2.71 -10.29
C PHE A 131 18.89 3.77 -10.57
N LYS A 132 19.91 3.89 -9.71
CA LYS A 132 21.00 4.85 -9.96
C LYS A 132 21.71 4.55 -11.28
N HIS A 133 21.99 3.27 -11.53
CA HIS A 133 22.65 2.81 -12.75
C HIS A 133 21.74 2.97 -13.98
N ASP A 134 20.48 2.57 -13.86
CA ASP A 134 19.50 2.69 -14.95
C ASP A 134 19.23 4.15 -15.33
N ARG A 135 19.17 5.04 -14.35
CA ARG A 135 19.03 6.49 -14.56
C ARG A 135 20.21 7.06 -15.35
N GLU A 136 21.44 6.67 -15.00
CA GLU A 136 22.66 7.10 -15.71
C GLU A 136 22.65 6.61 -17.15
N ASN A 137 22.28 5.34 -17.38
CA ASN A 137 22.16 4.75 -18.72
C ASN A 137 21.04 5.39 -19.56
N ALA A 138 19.90 5.71 -18.95
CA ALA A 138 18.79 6.39 -19.62
C ALA A 138 19.18 7.81 -20.07
N LYS A 139 19.91 8.55 -19.21
CA LYS A 139 20.45 9.88 -19.58
C LYS A 139 21.41 9.78 -20.77
N LEU A 140 22.37 8.85 -20.72
CA LEU A 140 23.33 8.64 -21.81
C LEU A 140 22.65 8.29 -23.14
N THR A 141 21.62 7.44 -23.11
CA THR A 141 20.82 7.10 -24.29
C THR A 141 20.07 8.32 -24.83
N SER A 142 19.46 9.12 -23.95
CA SER A 142 18.75 10.34 -24.36
C SER A 142 19.66 11.40 -25.00
N PHE A 143 20.89 11.55 -24.49
CA PHE A 143 21.89 12.44 -25.10
C PHE A 143 22.30 11.98 -26.50
N LYS A 144 22.54 10.67 -26.68
CA LYS A 144 22.87 10.10 -28.00
C LYS A 144 21.73 10.27 -29.00
N GLU A 145 20.47 10.10 -28.57
CA GLU A 145 19.32 10.36 -29.44
C GLU A 145 19.20 11.85 -29.84
N GLN A 146 19.65 12.78 -28.99
CA GLN A 146 19.68 14.21 -29.32
C GLN A 146 20.84 14.60 -30.25
N GLU A 147 22.00 13.94 -30.17
CA GLU A 147 23.13 14.19 -31.09
C GLU A 147 22.92 13.61 -32.50
N LEU A 148 22.05 12.62 -32.64
CA LEU A 148 21.73 11.97 -33.92
C LEU A 148 20.59 12.65 -34.72
N VAL A 149 20.03 13.75 -34.19
CA VAL A 149 18.97 14.58 -34.82
C VAL A 149 19.55 15.91 -35.24
#